data_AF-A0A2T7PP10-F1
#
_entry.id   AF-A0A2T7PP10-F1
#
_cell.length_a   1.000
_cell.length_b   1.000
_cell.length_c   1.000
_cell.angle_alpha   90.00
_cell.angle_beta   90.00
_cell.angle_gamma   90.00
#
_symmetry.space_group_name_H-M   'P 1'
#
loop_
_entity.id
_entity.type
_entity.pdbx_description
1 polymer ?
#
loop_
_entity_poly.entity_id
_entity_poly.type
_entity_poly.pdbx_seq_one_letter_code
_entity_poly.pdbx_strand_id
1 'polypeptide(L)'
;MTSTDQLNKKGPREKRNRLLGQLYTVEDDVMSAVEQLVKTTWQQQHVGHGKDGVGLSHTGVQVVKVERLENPGLWNQYNHRREMIYHSHGYTYFRPIVKLPGSSGPVQTTESVPRESPLRRQIYPFEANEHYLFHGTKQENIKNIMNTGLDSRLTSDKAMLGQGIYFAESPTKADQYTDNKHQRTSGEKTMVLVRVVLGNPFINTSSDPDKFKRPPCKRSSTQDAAALCQMPDVPGKLTPNISEARPKYSHEARPKYSHEARPKYSHEARPKYSHEARPK
;
A
#
# COMPACT_ATOMS: atom_id res chain seq x y z
N MET A 1 29.36 51.86 -26.49
CA MET A 1 28.10 51.06 -26.54
C MET A 1 28.50 49.60 -26.64
N THR A 2 28.17 48.65 -25.78
CA THR A 2 27.79 48.62 -24.37
C THR A 2 28.04 47.16 -23.97
N SER A 3 28.66 46.92 -22.81
CA SER A 3 29.03 45.60 -22.31
C SER A 3 27.78 44.73 -22.09
N THR A 4 27.68 43.58 -22.76
CA THR A 4 26.67 42.54 -22.49
C THR A 4 27.34 41.29 -21.98
N ASP A 5 27.91 41.36 -20.78
CA ASP A 5 28.51 40.19 -20.16
C ASP A 5 28.31 40.17 -18.66
N GLN A 6 27.05 40.33 -18.20
CA GLN A 6 26.61 39.97 -16.85
C GLN A 6 25.09 39.77 -16.84
N LEU A 7 24.63 38.52 -16.95
CA LEU A 7 23.31 38.07 -16.47
C LEU A 7 23.22 36.54 -16.53
N ASN A 8 24.08 35.83 -15.80
CA ASN A 8 23.81 34.41 -15.51
C ASN A 8 24.48 33.91 -14.21
N LYS A 9 24.28 34.64 -13.11
CA LYS A 9 24.55 34.09 -11.77
C LYS A 9 23.24 33.51 -11.23
N LYS A 10 23.09 32.18 -11.32
CA LYS A 10 22.03 31.46 -10.59
C LYS A 10 22.22 31.75 -9.10
N GLY A 11 21.30 32.51 -8.52
CA GLY A 11 21.27 32.77 -7.08
C GLY A 11 21.18 31.47 -6.28
N PRO A 12 21.48 31.51 -4.97
CA PRO A 12 21.39 30.33 -4.11
C PRO A 12 19.99 29.75 -4.23
N ARG A 13 19.87 28.47 -4.59
CA ARG A 13 18.60 27.76 -4.48
C ARG A 13 18.19 27.82 -3.03
N GLU A 14 17.17 28.62 -2.71
CA GLU A 14 16.48 28.52 -1.42
C GLU A 14 16.21 27.05 -1.16
N LYS A 15 16.77 26.53 -0.06
CA LYS A 15 16.40 25.21 0.43
C LYS A 15 14.93 25.32 0.80
N ARG A 16 14.03 24.93 -0.12
CA ARG A 16 12.61 24.77 0.18
C ARG A 16 12.53 24.00 1.49
N ASN A 17 11.97 24.63 2.52
CA ASN A 17 11.84 24.05 3.83
C ASN A 17 10.87 22.88 3.70
N ARG A 18 11.40 21.68 3.43
CA ARG A 18 10.60 20.49 3.17
C ARG A 18 10.01 20.10 4.50
N LEU A 19 8.70 20.23 4.66
CA LEU A 19 7.99 19.75 5.84
C LEU A 19 8.28 18.25 5.98
N LEU A 20 9.08 17.92 6.99
CA LEU A 20 9.48 16.55 7.29
C LEU A 20 8.33 15.83 8.00
N GLY A 21 8.31 14.51 7.91
CA GLY A 21 7.34 13.69 8.63
C GLY A 21 7.67 13.62 10.11
N GLN A 22 6.65 13.71 10.95
CA GLN A 22 6.76 13.62 12.41
C GLN A 22 5.84 12.52 12.94
N LEU A 23 6.23 11.88 14.04
CA LEU A 23 5.46 10.85 14.72
C LEU A 23 4.82 11.43 15.97
N TYR A 24 3.57 11.08 16.20
CA TYR A 24 2.78 11.50 17.35
C TYR A 24 2.21 10.27 18.05
N THR A 25 2.20 10.28 19.38
CA THR A 25 1.48 9.27 20.15
C THR A 25 -0.01 9.29 19.79
N VAL A 26 -0.62 8.13 19.70
CA VAL A 26 -2.06 8.02 19.40
C VAL A 26 -2.89 7.93 20.67
N GLU A 27 -4.17 8.23 20.52
CA GLU A 27 -5.20 8.04 21.52
C GLU A 27 -5.44 6.54 21.80
N ASP A 28 -5.88 6.18 23.01
CA ASP A 28 -6.03 4.78 23.45
C ASP A 28 -7.03 3.97 22.59
N ASP A 29 -8.06 4.64 22.05
CA ASP A 29 -9.04 4.01 21.16
C ASP A 29 -8.42 3.65 19.80
N VAL A 30 -7.49 4.46 19.30
CA VAL A 30 -6.71 4.18 18.10
C VAL A 30 -5.72 3.05 18.35
N MET A 31 -5.00 3.07 19.47
CA MET A 31 -4.11 1.96 19.87
C MET A 31 -4.88 0.64 19.89
N SER A 32 -5.99 0.61 20.63
CA SER A 32 -6.87 -0.57 20.76
C SER A 32 -7.40 -1.04 19.40
N ALA A 33 -7.80 -0.11 18.53
CA ALA A 33 -8.30 -0.46 17.20
C ALA A 33 -7.21 -1.08 16.30
N VAL A 34 -5.97 -0.59 16.38
CA VAL A 34 -4.84 -1.15 15.63
C VAL A 34 -4.45 -2.52 16.19
N GLU A 35 -4.40 -2.69 17.51
CA GLU A 35 -4.16 -3.98 18.16
C GLU A 35 -5.19 -5.04 17.74
N GLN A 36 -6.47 -4.69 17.77
CA GLN A 36 -7.55 -5.58 17.34
C GLN A 36 -7.44 -5.90 15.86
N LEU A 37 -7.15 -4.92 15.00
CA LEU A 37 -6.94 -5.15 13.57
C LEU A 37 -5.78 -6.13 13.33
N VAL A 38 -4.63 -5.94 13.98
CA VAL A 38 -3.48 -6.84 13.85
C VAL A 38 -3.83 -8.25 14.32
N LYS A 39 -4.47 -8.37 15.49
CA LYS A 39 -4.86 -9.67 16.07
C LYS A 39 -5.85 -10.43 15.18
N THR A 40 -6.88 -9.75 14.68
CA THR A 40 -7.96 -10.37 13.91
C THR A 40 -7.56 -10.75 12.50
N THR A 41 -6.58 -10.04 11.92
CA THR A 41 -6.08 -10.31 10.56
C THR A 41 -4.78 -11.12 10.55
N TRP A 42 -4.25 -11.51 11.72
CA TRP A 42 -3.10 -12.41 11.83
C TRP A 42 -3.45 -13.83 11.37
N GLN A 43 -2.59 -14.42 10.53
CA GLN A 43 -2.79 -15.72 9.92
C GLN A 43 -1.61 -16.64 10.24
N GLN A 44 -1.57 -17.18 11.46
CA GLN A 44 -0.46 -18.00 11.96
C GLN A 44 -0.05 -19.13 10.99
N GLN A 45 -1.00 -19.76 10.30
CA GLN A 45 -0.76 -20.83 9.34
C GLN A 45 0.09 -20.42 8.12
N HIS A 46 0.38 -19.13 7.94
CA HIS A 46 1.22 -18.61 6.87
C HIS A 46 2.60 -18.13 7.33
N VAL A 47 2.88 -18.17 8.64
CA VAL A 47 4.22 -17.85 9.16
C VAL A 47 5.22 -18.90 8.68
N GLY A 48 6.42 -18.48 8.28
CA GLY A 48 7.47 -19.40 7.82
C GLY A 48 7.27 -19.93 6.39
N HIS A 49 6.08 -19.76 5.80
CA HIS A 49 5.74 -20.28 4.49
C HIS A 49 5.99 -19.25 3.36
N GLY A 50 6.36 -19.74 2.18
CA GLY A 50 6.67 -18.88 1.04
C GLY A 50 8.15 -18.54 0.89
N LYS A 51 8.55 -18.09 -0.31
CA LYS A 51 9.91 -17.64 -0.63
C LYS A 51 10.44 -16.51 0.27
N ASP A 52 9.53 -15.72 0.84
CA ASP A 52 9.84 -14.56 1.66
C ASP A 52 9.53 -14.78 3.15
N GLY A 53 8.92 -15.91 3.52
CA GLY A 53 8.67 -16.28 4.92
C GLY A 53 9.83 -17.01 5.59
N VAL A 54 10.91 -17.30 4.85
CA VAL A 54 12.07 -18.07 5.33
C VAL A 54 12.60 -17.52 6.67
N GLY A 55 12.86 -18.43 7.61
CA GLY A 55 13.41 -18.12 8.93
C GLY A 55 12.43 -17.56 9.95
N LEU A 56 11.15 -17.35 9.59
CA LEU A 56 10.12 -16.99 10.56
C LEU A 56 9.52 -18.24 11.18
N SER A 57 9.40 -18.24 12.51
CA SER A 57 8.87 -19.38 13.29
C SER A 57 7.95 -18.98 14.45
N HIS A 58 7.72 -17.68 14.65
CA HIS A 58 6.86 -17.20 15.73
C HIS A 58 5.38 -17.53 15.46
N THR A 59 4.58 -17.60 16.52
CA THR A 59 3.16 -17.97 16.40
C THR A 59 2.25 -16.75 16.30
N GLY A 60 2.74 -15.59 16.76
CA GLY A 60 2.02 -14.34 16.75
C GLY A 60 2.93 -13.13 16.94
N VAL A 61 2.31 -11.97 16.86
CA VAL A 61 2.95 -10.67 17.12
C VAL A 61 2.19 -9.94 18.22
N GLN A 62 2.93 -9.18 19.02
CA GLN A 62 2.37 -8.24 19.98
C GLN A 62 2.67 -6.83 19.52
N VAL A 63 1.65 -5.99 19.34
CA VAL A 63 1.81 -4.56 19.14
C VAL A 63 2.27 -3.94 20.46
N VAL A 64 3.42 -3.28 20.47
CA VAL A 64 3.99 -2.63 21.66
C VAL A 64 3.89 -1.12 21.63
N LYS A 65 3.73 -0.52 20.45
CA LYS A 65 3.59 0.93 20.25
C LYS A 65 2.79 1.20 18.98
N VAL A 66 2.03 2.30 18.95
CA VAL A 66 1.40 2.86 17.74
C VAL A 66 1.64 4.37 17.71
N GLU A 67 2.22 4.89 16.63
CA GLU A 67 2.42 6.33 16.46
C GLU A 67 1.86 6.82 15.13
N ARG A 68 1.14 7.94 15.14
CA ARG A 68 0.60 8.57 13.94
C ARG A 68 1.69 9.32 13.17
N LEU A 69 1.89 8.98 11.90
CA LEU A 69 2.73 9.77 11.00
C LEU A 69 1.94 10.97 10.47
N GLU A 70 2.46 12.16 10.71
CA GLU A 70 1.96 13.40 10.14
C GLU A 70 3.01 14.04 9.23
N ASN A 71 2.62 14.27 7.98
CA ASN A 71 3.39 15.03 7.01
C ASN A 71 2.39 15.83 6.16
N PRO A 72 2.22 17.14 6.38
CA PRO A 72 1.16 17.93 5.73
C PRO A 72 1.32 18.01 4.20
N GLY A 73 2.55 18.19 3.73
CA GLY A 73 2.84 18.32 2.29
C GLY A 73 2.53 17.02 1.55
N LEU A 74 2.88 15.90 2.17
CA LEU A 74 2.35 14.61 1.76
C LEU A 74 0.82 14.66 1.86
N TRP A 75 0.21 14.78 3.04
CA TRP A 75 -1.24 14.62 3.28
C TRP A 75 -2.12 15.31 2.23
N ASN A 76 -1.76 16.54 1.85
CA ASN A 76 -2.45 17.30 0.81
C ASN A 76 -2.41 16.62 -0.57
N GLN A 77 -1.26 16.10 -1.01
CA GLN A 77 -1.14 15.35 -2.27
C GLN A 77 -2.02 14.10 -2.28
N TYR A 78 -2.09 13.40 -1.15
CA TYR A 78 -2.93 12.20 -1.01
C TYR A 78 -4.43 12.54 -1.11
N ASN A 79 -4.89 13.55 -0.37
CA ASN A 79 -6.28 13.98 -0.41
C ASN A 79 -6.69 14.46 -1.79
N HIS A 80 -5.85 15.30 -2.42
CA HIS A 80 -6.08 15.76 -3.78
C HIS A 80 -6.17 14.58 -4.75
N ARG A 81 -5.31 13.57 -4.62
CA ARG A 81 -5.37 12.40 -5.51
C ARG A 81 -6.61 11.55 -5.29
N ARG A 82 -7.03 11.33 -4.04
CA ARG A 82 -8.28 10.63 -3.72
C ARG A 82 -9.48 11.33 -4.37
N GLU A 83 -9.54 12.65 -4.24
CA GLU A 83 -10.60 13.48 -4.83
C GLU A 83 -10.60 13.37 -6.35
N MET A 84 -9.44 13.46 -7.00
CA MET A 84 -9.32 13.29 -8.46
C MET A 84 -9.81 11.92 -8.93
N ILE A 85 -9.59 10.86 -8.15
CA ILE A 85 -10.07 9.51 -8.47
C ILE A 85 -11.59 9.43 -8.36
N TYR A 86 -12.16 9.96 -7.28
CA TYR A 86 -13.61 10.01 -7.10
C TYR A 86 -14.30 10.85 -8.19
N HIS A 87 -13.73 12.02 -8.52
CA HIS A 87 -14.20 12.88 -9.61
C HIS A 87 -14.10 12.17 -10.97
N SER A 88 -12.97 11.53 -11.28
CA SER A 88 -12.81 10.77 -12.53
C SER A 88 -13.75 9.57 -12.66
N HIS A 89 -14.37 9.16 -11.55
CA HIS A 89 -15.40 8.12 -11.52
C HIS A 89 -16.83 8.69 -11.58
N GLY A 90 -16.97 9.96 -11.95
CA GLY A 90 -18.26 10.64 -12.11
C GLY A 90 -19.00 10.85 -10.79
N TYR A 91 -18.27 10.96 -9.66
CA TYR A 91 -18.84 11.11 -8.32
C TYR A 91 -19.81 9.99 -7.90
N THR A 92 -19.67 8.80 -8.51
CA THR A 92 -20.48 7.64 -8.16
C THR A 92 -19.72 6.70 -7.21
N TYR A 93 -20.46 5.87 -6.47
CA TYR A 93 -19.83 4.88 -5.60
C TYR A 93 -19.10 3.83 -6.43
N PHE A 94 -17.87 3.53 -6.01
CA PHE A 94 -17.11 2.43 -6.56
C PHE A 94 -17.77 1.11 -6.24
N ARG A 95 -17.72 0.18 -7.20
CA ARG A 95 -18.14 -1.20 -6.97
C ARG A 95 -17.27 -1.81 -5.86
N PRO A 96 -17.88 -2.36 -4.78
CA PRO A 96 -17.12 -2.98 -3.69
C PRO A 96 -16.24 -4.14 -4.19
N ILE A 97 -15.07 -4.32 -3.58
CA ILE A 97 -14.11 -5.34 -4.03
C ILE A 97 -14.69 -6.75 -4.02
N VAL A 98 -15.49 -7.10 -3.01
CA VAL A 98 -16.18 -8.40 -2.93
C VAL A 98 -17.09 -8.69 -4.14
N LYS A 99 -17.57 -7.65 -4.83
CA LYS A 99 -18.44 -7.76 -6.01
C LYS A 99 -17.67 -7.87 -7.32
N LEU A 100 -16.36 -7.72 -7.32
CA LEU A 100 -15.55 -7.73 -8.55
C LEU A 100 -15.24 -9.17 -9.01
N PRO A 101 -15.15 -9.44 -10.33
CA PRO A 101 -14.81 -10.77 -10.83
C PRO A 101 -13.46 -11.27 -10.30
N GLY A 102 -13.42 -12.50 -9.78
CA GLY A 102 -12.22 -13.09 -9.18
C GLY A 102 -12.03 -12.79 -7.69
N SER A 103 -12.88 -11.96 -7.08
CA SER A 103 -12.81 -11.61 -5.66
C SER A 103 -13.00 -12.77 -4.70
N SER A 104 -12.27 -12.71 -3.59
CA SER A 104 -12.34 -13.65 -2.46
C SER A 104 -13.34 -13.36 -1.41
N GLY A 105 -13.81 -12.13 -1.38
CA GLY A 105 -14.38 -11.58 -0.17
C GLY A 105 -14.13 -10.08 -0.08
N PRO A 106 -14.58 -9.47 1.02
CA PRO A 106 -14.24 -8.10 1.35
C PRO A 106 -12.74 -7.98 1.70
N VAL A 107 -12.21 -6.76 1.62
CA VAL A 107 -10.87 -6.45 2.11
C VAL A 107 -10.83 -6.69 3.62
N GLN A 108 -10.00 -7.63 4.07
CA GLN A 108 -10.03 -8.14 5.44
C GLN A 108 -9.83 -7.03 6.46
N THR A 109 -8.90 -6.11 6.24
CA THR A 109 -8.67 -4.98 7.16
C THR A 109 -9.87 -4.07 7.35
N THR A 110 -10.76 -3.99 6.36
CA THR A 110 -11.98 -3.16 6.46
C THR A 110 -13.14 -3.95 7.04
N GLU A 111 -13.20 -5.25 6.75
CA GLU A 111 -14.19 -6.15 7.33
C GLU A 111 -13.95 -6.38 8.83
N SER A 112 -12.69 -6.52 9.24
CA SER A 112 -12.30 -6.76 10.63
C SER A 112 -12.41 -5.54 11.54
N VAL A 113 -12.68 -4.35 11.00
CA VAL A 113 -12.75 -3.10 11.76
C VAL A 113 -14.21 -2.65 11.88
N PRO A 114 -14.77 -2.56 13.10
CA PRO A 114 -16.15 -2.11 13.31
C PRO A 114 -16.42 -0.73 12.72
N ARG A 115 -17.68 -0.47 12.31
CA ARG A 115 -18.10 0.83 11.75
C ARG A 115 -17.77 2.01 12.66
N GLU A 116 -17.91 1.82 13.97
CA GLU A 116 -17.62 2.85 14.97
C GLU A 116 -16.15 2.94 15.39
N SER A 117 -15.26 2.17 14.78
CA SER A 117 -13.83 2.29 15.04
C SER A 117 -13.30 3.65 14.57
N PRO A 118 -12.36 4.29 15.29
CA PRO A 118 -11.66 5.47 14.81
C PRO A 118 -10.93 5.24 13.48
N LEU A 119 -10.54 4.00 13.17
CA LEU A 119 -9.98 3.65 11.87
C LEU A 119 -11.05 3.69 10.77
N ARG A 120 -12.27 3.21 11.03
CA ARG A 120 -13.30 3.10 10.00
C ARG A 120 -13.92 4.44 9.62
N ARG A 121 -14.07 5.37 10.58
CA ARG A 121 -14.49 6.77 10.35
C ARG A 121 -13.54 7.56 9.46
N GLN A 122 -12.33 7.05 9.30
CA GLN A 122 -11.22 7.76 8.70
C GLN A 122 -11.02 7.43 7.22
N ILE A 123 -11.72 6.45 6.67
CA ILE A 123 -11.58 6.00 5.28
C ILE A 123 -12.91 6.11 4.53
N TYR A 124 -12.85 6.15 3.20
CA TYR A 124 -14.00 6.25 2.30
C TYR A 124 -14.13 5.02 1.38
N PRO A 125 -14.62 3.86 1.88
CA PRO A 125 -14.66 2.64 1.07
C PRO A 125 -15.63 2.67 -0.09
N PHE A 126 -16.66 3.52 -0.05
CA PHE A 126 -17.64 3.59 -1.14
C PHE A 126 -17.26 4.63 -2.19
N GLU A 127 -16.71 5.76 -1.77
CA GLU A 127 -16.34 6.90 -2.62
C GLU A 127 -14.96 6.75 -3.24
N ALA A 128 -14.09 5.92 -2.66
CA ALA A 128 -12.71 5.78 -3.11
C ALA A 128 -12.21 4.33 -3.16
N ASN A 129 -12.99 3.34 -2.69
CA ASN A 129 -12.45 2.05 -2.25
C ASN A 129 -11.20 2.28 -1.39
N GLU A 130 -11.27 3.18 -0.41
CA GLU A 130 -10.15 3.46 0.50
C GLU A 130 -10.14 2.45 1.64
N HIS A 131 -9.00 1.81 1.85
CA HIS A 131 -8.80 0.79 2.87
C HIS A 131 -7.46 1.00 3.59
N TYR A 132 -7.38 0.52 4.82
CA TYR A 132 -6.07 0.35 5.47
C TYR A 132 -5.41 -0.92 4.97
N LEU A 133 -4.12 -0.90 4.65
CA LEU A 133 -3.34 -2.09 4.31
C LEU A 133 -1.96 -2.01 4.97
N PHE A 134 -1.37 -3.17 5.25
CA PHE A 134 -0.05 -3.26 5.86
C PHE A 134 1.05 -3.17 4.82
N HIS A 135 2.11 -2.44 5.15
CA HIS A 135 3.36 -2.40 4.39
C HIS A 135 4.51 -2.76 5.32
N GLY A 136 5.09 -3.94 5.08
CA GLY A 136 6.32 -4.36 5.75
C GLY A 136 7.54 -3.78 5.05
N THR A 137 8.46 -3.24 5.84
CA THR A 137 9.73 -2.73 5.34
C THR A 137 10.77 -2.80 6.44
N LYS A 138 12.04 -2.83 6.05
CA LYS A 138 13.16 -2.74 6.99
C LYS A 138 13.22 -1.37 7.68
N GLN A 139 13.75 -1.37 8.90
CA GLN A 139 13.82 -0.18 9.77
C GLN A 139 14.53 1.00 9.12
N GLU A 140 15.60 0.76 8.34
CA GLU A 140 16.37 1.81 7.67
C GLU A 140 15.53 2.62 6.66
N ASN A 141 14.43 2.05 6.14
CA ASN A 141 13.58 2.73 5.17
C ASN A 141 12.54 3.64 5.82
N ILE A 142 12.21 3.44 7.10
CA ILE A 142 11.09 4.15 7.77
C ILE A 142 11.28 5.66 7.71
N LYS A 143 12.48 6.16 8.04
CA LYS A 143 12.78 7.60 8.00
C LYS A 143 12.62 8.19 6.61
N ASN A 144 12.98 7.46 5.56
CA ASN A 144 12.77 7.93 4.19
C ASN A 144 11.28 7.99 3.87
N ILE A 145 10.54 6.91 4.16
CA ILE A 145 9.10 6.83 3.92
C ILE A 145 8.34 7.95 4.65
N MET A 146 8.71 8.28 5.89
CA MET A 146 8.11 9.38 6.64
C MET A 146 8.25 10.74 5.94
N ASN A 147 9.38 10.96 5.28
CA ASN A 147 9.73 12.25 4.69
C ASN A 147 9.33 12.38 3.22
N THR A 148 9.29 11.26 2.50
CA THR A 148 9.08 11.27 1.05
C THR A 148 7.85 10.51 0.61
N GLY A 149 7.19 9.79 1.51
CA GLY A 149 6.18 8.80 1.17
C GLY A 149 6.82 7.53 0.61
N LEU A 150 5.97 6.57 0.26
CA LEU A 150 6.41 5.33 -0.39
C LEU A 150 6.68 5.60 -1.88
N ASP A 151 7.83 5.12 -2.35
CA ASP A 151 8.32 5.38 -3.71
C ASP A 151 8.51 4.08 -4.48
N SER A 152 7.70 3.88 -5.53
CA SER A 152 7.77 2.70 -6.39
C SER A 152 9.10 2.55 -7.13
N ARG A 153 9.89 3.62 -7.29
CA ARG A 153 11.20 3.57 -7.96
C ARG A 153 12.25 2.87 -7.11
N LEU A 154 12.03 2.79 -5.80
CA LEU A 154 12.91 2.11 -4.86
C LEU A 154 12.59 0.61 -4.71
N THR A 155 11.56 0.12 -5.41
CA THR A 155 11.17 -1.29 -5.32
C THR A 155 11.81 -2.13 -6.40
N SER A 156 12.01 -3.42 -6.10
CA SER A 156 12.66 -4.35 -7.01
C SER A 156 11.84 -4.56 -8.28
N ASP A 157 12.51 -4.54 -9.42
CA ASP A 157 12.00 -4.92 -10.73
C ASP A 157 11.70 -6.43 -10.85
N LYS A 158 12.24 -7.25 -9.94
CA LYS A 158 12.02 -8.71 -9.85
C LYS A 158 10.77 -9.09 -9.06
N ALA A 159 9.99 -8.12 -8.59
CA ALA A 159 8.78 -8.39 -7.84
C ALA A 159 7.74 -9.13 -8.71
N MET A 160 6.98 -10.04 -8.09
CA MET A 160 6.13 -11.03 -8.79
C MET A 160 5.08 -10.39 -9.71
N LEU A 161 4.70 -9.13 -9.47
CA LEU A 161 3.60 -8.44 -10.16
C LEU A 161 4.05 -7.13 -10.82
N GLY A 162 5.35 -7.03 -11.08
CA GLY A 162 6.01 -5.87 -11.64
C GLY A 162 6.38 -4.82 -10.58
N GLN A 163 7.20 -3.86 -11.00
CA GLN A 163 7.69 -2.81 -10.12
C GLN A 163 6.53 -1.95 -9.56
N GLY A 164 6.52 -1.76 -8.25
CA GLY A 164 5.53 -0.95 -7.55
C GLY A 164 5.57 -1.16 -6.04
N ILE A 165 4.68 -0.49 -5.32
CA ILE A 165 4.56 -0.59 -3.86
C ILE A 165 3.56 -1.70 -3.54
N TYR A 166 3.98 -2.61 -2.66
CA TYR A 166 3.23 -3.80 -2.25
C TYR A 166 2.62 -3.59 -0.88
N PHE A 167 1.41 -4.12 -0.70
CA PHE A 167 0.69 -4.09 0.56
C PHE A 167 -0.02 -5.40 0.81
N ALA A 168 -0.28 -5.67 2.07
CA ALA A 168 -0.95 -6.87 2.54
C ALA A 168 -2.23 -6.51 3.31
N GLU A 169 -3.24 -7.36 3.17
CA GLU A 169 -4.41 -7.31 4.05
C GLU A 169 -4.15 -7.92 5.42
N SER A 170 -3.10 -8.75 5.52
CA SER A 170 -2.68 -9.39 6.77
C SER A 170 -1.30 -8.89 7.22
N PRO A 171 -1.12 -8.59 8.51
CA PRO A 171 0.20 -8.30 9.07
C PRO A 171 1.16 -9.49 8.92
N THR A 172 0.68 -10.73 8.84
CA THR A 172 1.54 -11.91 8.66
C THR A 172 2.34 -11.86 7.36
N LYS A 173 1.75 -11.34 6.27
CA LYS A 173 2.50 -11.18 5.02
C LYS A 173 3.43 -9.97 5.06
N ALA A 174 3.00 -8.87 5.66
CA ALA A 174 3.85 -7.69 5.83
C ALA A 174 5.07 -8.00 6.71
N ASP A 175 4.91 -8.81 7.76
CA ASP A 175 5.97 -9.23 8.68
C ASP A 175 7.18 -9.84 7.94
N GLN A 176 6.93 -10.59 6.87
CA GLN A 176 7.96 -11.19 6.01
C GLN A 176 8.98 -10.19 5.43
N TYR A 177 8.64 -8.90 5.41
CA TYR A 177 9.45 -7.82 4.83
C TYR A 177 10.00 -6.82 5.87
N THR A 178 9.78 -7.06 7.17
CA THR A 178 10.22 -6.14 8.23
C THR A 178 11.72 -6.21 8.54
N ASP A 179 12.37 -7.26 8.06
CA ASP A 179 13.82 -7.44 8.15
C ASP A 179 14.37 -8.24 6.95
N ASN A 180 15.65 -8.62 7.04
CA ASN A 180 16.26 -9.43 6.01
C ASN A 180 15.88 -10.91 6.21
N LYS A 181 15.30 -11.52 5.18
CA LYS A 181 14.85 -12.92 5.23
C LYS A 181 15.92 -13.98 5.48
N HIS A 182 17.19 -13.62 5.30
CA HIS A 182 18.33 -14.51 5.60
C HIS A 182 19.03 -14.14 6.92
N GLN A 183 18.56 -13.10 7.61
CA GLN A 183 19.12 -12.56 8.85
C GLN A 183 17.99 -12.05 9.75
N ARG A 184 17.03 -12.95 10.06
CA ARG A 184 15.89 -12.63 10.92
C ARG A 184 16.38 -12.26 12.32
N THR A 185 15.73 -11.29 12.95
CA THR A 185 16.03 -10.96 14.35
C THR A 185 14.78 -11.00 15.21
N SER A 186 14.92 -11.36 16.48
CA SER A 186 13.82 -11.40 17.45
C SER A 186 13.45 -10.01 18.03
N GLY A 187 14.16 -8.96 17.62
CA GLY A 187 13.92 -7.60 18.10
C GLY A 187 12.62 -7.01 17.57
N GLU A 188 12.29 -5.82 18.08
CA GLU A 188 11.13 -5.05 17.63
C GLU A 188 11.20 -4.76 16.14
N LYS A 189 10.06 -4.92 15.47
CA LYS A 189 9.88 -4.67 14.04
C LYS A 189 8.92 -3.53 13.82
N THR A 190 9.19 -2.68 12.83
CA THR A 190 8.26 -1.65 12.40
C THR A 190 7.50 -2.10 11.18
N MET A 191 6.18 -2.15 11.29
CA MET A 191 5.28 -2.25 10.14
C MET A 191 4.52 -0.94 9.99
N VAL A 192 4.13 -0.67 8.74
CA VAL A 192 3.42 0.55 8.39
C VAL A 192 1.97 0.23 8.07
N LEU A 193 1.02 0.84 8.78
CA LEU A 193 -0.40 0.79 8.40
C LEU A 193 -0.71 1.98 7.47
N VAL A 194 -1.09 1.68 6.23
CA VAL A 194 -1.22 2.66 5.14
C VAL A 194 -2.66 2.83 4.72
N ARG A 195 -3.11 4.07 4.54
CA ARG A 195 -4.34 4.34 3.79
C ARG A 195 -4.07 4.23 2.31
N VAL A 196 -4.81 3.34 1.66
CA VAL A 196 -4.69 3.05 0.26
C VAL A 196 -6.07 3.26 -0.34
N VAL A 197 -6.20 4.30 -1.14
CA VAL A 197 -7.35 4.41 -2.06
C VAL A 197 -7.19 3.21 -3.03
N LEU A 198 -8.23 2.61 -3.59
CA LEU A 198 -8.10 1.53 -4.60
C LEU A 198 -8.73 1.95 -5.93
N GLY A 199 -9.70 2.86 -5.88
CA GLY A 199 -10.49 3.25 -7.03
C GLY A 199 -11.18 2.04 -7.64
N ASN A 200 -11.30 1.99 -8.96
CA ASN A 200 -11.94 0.87 -9.64
C ASN A 200 -10.92 -0.18 -10.05
N PRO A 201 -10.93 -1.35 -9.41
CA PRO A 201 -9.77 -2.13 -9.57
C PRO A 201 -10.12 -3.42 -10.49
N PHE A 202 -9.44 -3.69 -11.64
CA PHE A 202 -9.11 -5.02 -12.31
C PHE A 202 -8.50 -6.20 -11.50
N ILE A 203 -9.10 -7.36 -11.23
CA ILE A 203 -8.48 -8.42 -10.37
C ILE A 203 -7.54 -9.40 -11.12
N ASN A 204 -6.28 -9.60 -10.65
CA ASN A 204 -5.39 -10.62 -11.19
C ASN A 204 -5.54 -12.00 -10.51
N THR A 205 -5.99 -13.00 -11.27
CA THR A 205 -6.14 -14.41 -10.86
C THR A 205 -5.17 -15.36 -11.60
N SER A 206 -4.26 -14.82 -12.43
CA SER A 206 -3.28 -15.63 -13.17
C SER A 206 -2.22 -16.19 -12.23
N SER A 207 -1.87 -17.45 -12.44
CA SER A 207 -0.75 -18.09 -11.73
C SER A 207 0.62 -17.72 -12.27
N ASP A 208 0.67 -17.15 -13.48
CA ASP A 208 1.88 -16.55 -14.06
C ASP A 208 1.51 -15.14 -14.54
N PRO A 209 1.60 -14.15 -13.64
CA PRO A 209 1.09 -12.84 -13.95
C PRO A 209 2.11 -12.01 -14.74
N ASP A 210 1.62 -11.29 -15.74
CA ASP A 210 2.43 -10.31 -16.46
C ASP A 210 3.07 -9.29 -15.51
N LYS A 211 4.36 -9.00 -15.73
CA LYS A 211 5.12 -8.02 -14.95
C LYS A 211 4.83 -6.61 -15.43
N PHE A 212 3.68 -6.08 -15.04
CA PHE A 212 3.26 -4.76 -15.50
C PHE A 212 4.07 -3.62 -14.84
N LYS A 213 4.63 -2.72 -15.67
CA LYS A 213 5.21 -1.44 -15.21
C LYS A 213 4.16 -0.35 -14.94
N ARG A 214 2.91 -0.56 -15.38
CA ARG A 214 1.77 0.37 -15.28
C ARG A 214 0.46 -0.41 -15.07
N PRO A 215 -0.66 0.22 -14.71
CA PRO A 215 -1.97 -0.44 -14.78
C PRO A 215 -2.26 -1.03 -16.16
N PRO A 216 -2.82 -2.27 -16.27
CA PRO A 216 -3.32 -2.76 -17.55
C PRO A 216 -4.52 -1.91 -18.02
N CYS A 217 -4.64 -1.70 -19.33
CA CYS A 217 -5.77 -0.97 -19.92
C CYS A 217 -7.03 -1.85 -19.94
N LYS A 218 -8.22 -1.24 -19.78
CA LYS A 218 -9.49 -1.93 -20.02
C LYS A 218 -9.68 -2.09 -21.53
N ARG A 219 -9.86 -3.32 -22.03
CA ARG A 219 -10.37 -3.53 -23.39
C ARG A 219 -11.88 -3.27 -23.37
N SER A 220 -12.36 -2.25 -24.08
CA SER A 220 -13.78 -2.18 -24.43
C SER A 220 -14.05 -3.15 -25.58
N SER A 221 -15.23 -3.75 -25.61
CA SER A 221 -15.71 -4.59 -26.72
C SER A 221 -16.13 -3.80 -27.96
N THR A 222 -15.79 -2.51 -28.04
CA THR A 222 -16.09 -1.64 -29.17
C THR A 222 -14.78 -1.11 -29.76
N GLN A 223 -14.65 -1.23 -31.08
CA GLN A 223 -13.42 -1.02 -31.85
C GLN A 223 -12.90 0.44 -31.88
N ASP A 224 -13.51 1.37 -31.14
CA ASP A 224 -13.18 2.81 -31.16
C ASP A 224 -12.48 3.34 -29.90
N ALA A 225 -11.76 2.50 -29.14
CA ALA A 225 -11.18 2.89 -27.85
C ALA A 225 -9.72 3.35 -27.88
N ALA A 226 -9.27 3.96 -28.98
CA ALA A 226 -7.98 4.65 -29.01
C ALA A 226 -8.02 6.03 -28.31
N ALA A 227 -9.21 6.58 -28.05
CA ALA A 227 -9.37 7.99 -27.65
C ALA A 227 -9.41 8.27 -26.12
N LEU A 228 -9.41 7.25 -25.25
CA LEU A 228 -9.46 7.43 -23.78
C LEU A 228 -8.13 7.15 -23.07
N CYS A 229 -7.04 7.00 -23.83
CA CYS A 229 -5.70 6.68 -23.33
C CYS A 229 -4.86 7.89 -22.91
N GLN A 230 -5.42 9.10 -22.82
CA GLN A 230 -4.67 10.30 -22.45
C GLN A 230 -5.39 11.08 -21.36
N MET A 231 -4.90 10.94 -20.13
CA MET A 231 -4.93 12.02 -19.14
C MET A 231 -3.47 12.44 -18.92
N PRO A 232 -3.21 13.75 -18.74
CA PRO A 232 -1.95 14.39 -19.12
C PRO A 232 -0.75 13.86 -18.33
N ASP A 233 0.38 13.71 -19.04
CA ASP A 233 1.69 13.52 -18.42
C ASP A 233 1.95 14.67 -17.42
N VAL A 234 1.93 14.36 -16.13
CA VAL A 234 2.43 15.26 -15.07
C VAL A 234 3.63 14.58 -14.42
N PRO A 235 4.79 15.25 -14.29
CA PRO A 235 6.04 14.63 -13.89
C PRO A 235 6.02 14.22 -12.41
N GLY A 236 5.74 12.94 -12.18
CA GLY A 236 5.76 12.32 -10.84
C GLY A 236 5.40 10.84 -10.94
N LYS A 237 6.35 9.99 -11.37
CA LYS A 237 6.16 8.54 -11.54
C LYS A 237 5.98 7.85 -10.18
N LEU A 238 4.74 7.64 -9.74
CA LEU A 238 4.40 6.79 -8.60
C LEU A 238 3.25 5.86 -8.97
N THR A 239 3.55 4.57 -9.05
CA THR A 239 2.58 3.50 -9.38
C THR A 239 2.49 2.52 -8.21
N PRO A 240 1.39 2.45 -7.47
CA PRO A 240 1.16 1.33 -6.57
C PRO A 240 0.71 0.11 -7.38
N ASN A 241 1.07 -1.06 -6.89
CA ASN A 241 0.71 -2.35 -7.43
C ASN A 241 0.21 -3.14 -6.22
N ILE A 242 -1.09 -3.22 -6.00
CA ILE A 242 -1.65 -3.71 -4.72
C ILE A 242 -1.87 -5.20 -4.79
N SER A 243 -0.90 -6.00 -4.31
CA SER A 243 -0.89 -7.48 -4.41
C SER A 243 -0.79 -8.19 -3.12
N GLU A 244 -1.66 -9.19 -3.07
CA GLU A 244 -1.24 -10.59 -3.13
C GLU A 244 -2.06 -11.27 -4.26
N ALA A 245 -1.38 -11.76 -5.30
CA ALA A 245 -1.40 -13.18 -5.63
C ALA A 245 -0.50 -14.06 -4.74
N ARG A 246 -1.03 -15.23 -4.40
CA ARG A 246 -0.49 -16.36 -3.65
C ARG A 246 0.38 -17.18 -4.61
N PRO A 247 1.45 -17.81 -4.10
CA PRO A 247 2.27 -18.73 -4.89
C PRO A 247 1.50 -20.02 -5.22
N LYS A 248 1.57 -20.46 -6.49
CA LYS A 248 1.47 -21.89 -6.82
C LYS A 248 2.71 -22.60 -6.32
N TYR A 249 2.52 -23.63 -5.49
CA TYR A 249 3.43 -24.75 -5.35
C TYR A 249 2.87 -25.92 -6.19
N SER A 250 3.74 -26.58 -6.97
CA SER A 250 3.52 -27.92 -7.54
C SER A 250 3.68 -28.95 -6.40
N HIS A 251 2.91 -30.03 -6.21
CA HIS A 251 1.90 -30.72 -7.00
C HIS A 251 0.75 -31.22 -6.09
N GLU A 252 -0.46 -31.23 -6.67
CA GLU A 252 -1.62 -32.13 -6.46
C GLU A 252 -1.97 -32.70 -5.07
N ALA A 253 -2.97 -32.08 -4.41
CA ALA A 253 -4.28 -32.68 -4.12
C ALA A 253 -5.19 -31.65 -3.41
N ARG A 254 -6.40 -31.44 -3.93
CA ARG A 254 -7.44 -30.51 -3.42
C ARG A 254 -8.19 -31.13 -2.21
N PRO A 255 -8.83 -30.35 -1.32
CA PRO A 255 -10.11 -29.71 -1.65
C PRO A 255 -10.15 -28.17 -1.45
N LYS A 256 -10.52 -27.50 -2.55
CA LYS A 256 -11.43 -26.35 -2.73
C LYS A 256 -11.49 -25.20 -1.68
N TYR A 257 -11.18 -24.00 -2.22
CA TYR A 257 -11.63 -22.63 -1.91
C TYR A 257 -10.63 -21.72 -1.18
N SER A 258 -9.95 -20.89 -1.97
CA SER A 258 -9.29 -19.66 -1.53
C SER A 258 -9.19 -18.73 -2.73
N HIS A 259 -9.48 -17.44 -2.55
CA HIS A 259 -9.66 -16.53 -3.68
C HIS A 259 -8.78 -15.29 -3.49
N GLU A 260 -8.45 -14.62 -4.59
CA GLU A 260 -7.48 -13.53 -4.67
C GLU A 260 -7.90 -12.53 -5.72
N ALA A 261 -7.71 -11.25 -5.41
CA ALA A 261 -8.27 -10.20 -6.23
C ALA A 261 -7.48 -8.90 -6.26
N ARG A 262 -6.85 -8.58 -7.41
CA ARG A 262 -5.92 -7.46 -7.54
C ARG A 262 -6.02 -6.53 -8.72
N PRO A 263 -6.24 -5.23 -8.46
CA PRO A 263 -6.07 -4.23 -9.50
C PRO A 263 -5.41 -2.87 -9.30
N LYS A 264 -5.36 -2.07 -10.39
CA LYS A 264 -4.89 -0.68 -10.39
C LYS A 264 -5.91 0.38 -10.88
N TYR A 265 -6.10 1.43 -10.06
CA TYR A 265 -5.78 2.83 -10.39
C TYR A 265 -4.84 3.39 -9.32
N SER A 266 -4.37 4.63 -9.48
CA SER A 266 -3.24 5.26 -8.79
C SER A 266 -3.44 5.55 -7.30
N HIS A 267 -2.46 5.22 -6.47
CA HIS A 267 -2.45 5.55 -5.05
C HIS A 267 -1.04 5.82 -4.59
N GLU A 268 -0.83 7.01 -4.06
CA GLU A 268 0.30 7.21 -3.17
C GLU A 268 -0.02 6.56 -1.84
N ALA A 269 0.96 5.82 -1.37
CA ALA A 269 0.90 5.06 -0.16
C ALA A 269 1.57 5.87 0.95
N ARG A 270 0.86 6.08 2.06
CA ARG A 270 1.33 6.84 3.22
C ARG A 270 1.25 6.01 4.48
N PRO A 271 2.35 5.83 5.22
CA PRO A 271 2.22 5.44 6.61
C PRO A 271 1.24 6.38 7.30
N LYS A 272 0.25 5.83 7.97
CA LYS A 272 -0.46 6.57 9.00
C LYS A 272 -0.03 6.12 10.38
N TYR A 273 0.42 4.86 10.55
CA TYR A 273 0.91 4.39 11.85
C TYR A 273 2.19 3.55 11.75
N SER A 274 3.21 3.84 12.57
CA SER A 274 4.28 2.88 12.92
C SER A 274 3.76 2.00 14.06
N HIS A 275 3.95 0.70 13.96
CA HIS A 275 3.81 -0.18 15.12
C HIS A 275 5.08 -0.99 15.31
N GLU A 276 5.61 -0.92 16.53
CA GLU A 276 6.66 -1.82 16.99
C GLU A 276 5.98 -3.14 17.39
N ALA A 277 6.45 -4.25 16.86
CA ALA A 277 5.96 -5.58 17.20
C ALA A 277 7.10 -6.47 17.70
N ARG A 278 6.86 -7.17 18.82
CA ARG A 278 7.75 -8.23 19.32
C ARG A 278 7.22 -9.60 18.91
N PRO A 279 8.08 -10.51 18.38
CA PRO A 279 7.71 -11.91 18.21
C PRO A 279 7.36 -12.54 19.56
N LYS A 280 6.28 -13.31 19.61
CA LYS A 280 6.00 -14.23 20.73
C LYS A 280 6.52 -15.62 20.43
#